data_AF-A0A8T3WED5-F1
#
_entry.id   AF-A0A8T3WED5-F1
#
_cell.length_a   1.000
_cell.length_b   1.000
_cell.length_c   1.000
_cell.angle_alpha   90.00
_cell.angle_beta   90.00
_cell.angle_gamma   90.00
#
_symmetry.space_group_name_H-M   'P 1'
#
loop_
_entity.id
_entity.type
_entity.pdbx_description
1 polymer ?
#
loop_
_entity_poly.entity_id
_entity_poly.type
_entity_poly.pdbx_seq_one_letter_code
_entity_poly.pdbx_strand_id
1 'polypeptide(L)' 'MNQQLISIGILVILIGFAIVFIGSFLGTQKSETKVAVGGFIGFIPFGFANDKRMLWIVVGIMAALALFFIILPYLLRNQ' A
#
# COMPACT_ATOMS: atom_id res chain seq x y z
N MET A 1 1.08 -29.02 -24.50
CA MET A 1 0.66 -28.28 -23.29
C MET A 1 -0.79 -28.61 -23.01
N ASN A 2 -1.14 -29.03 -21.79
CA ASN A 2 -2.49 -29.47 -21.47
C ASN A 2 -3.45 -28.26 -21.41
N GLN A 3 -4.23 -28.05 -22.47
CA GLN A 3 -5.16 -26.92 -22.61
C GLN A 3 -6.20 -26.87 -21.47
N GLN A 4 -6.54 -28.02 -20.90
CA GLN A 4 -7.47 -28.14 -19.78
C GLN A 4 -6.94 -27.43 -18.52
N LEU A 5 -5.65 -27.60 -18.20
CA LEU A 5 -5.01 -26.94 -17.07
C LEU A 5 -4.98 -25.42 -17.22
N ILE A 6 -4.74 -24.92 -18.44
CA ILE A 6 -4.74 -23.49 -18.74
C ILE A 6 -6.15 -22.91 -18.58
N SER A 7 -7.18 -23.60 -19.10
CA SER A 7 -8.57 -23.18 -18.98
C SER A 7 -9.04 -23.09 -17.52
N ILE A 8 -8.67 -24.09 -16.70
CA ILE A 8 -8.95 -24.08 -15.26
C ILE A 8 -8.27 -22.89 -14.57
N GLY A 9 -7.00 -22.61 -14.90
CA GLY A 9 -6.28 -21.46 -14.35
C GLY A 9 -6.95 -20.12 -14.67
N ILE A 10 -7.40 -19.92 -15.90
CA ILE A 10 -8.12 -18.72 -16.32
C ILE A 10 -9.45 -18.59 -15.54
N LEU A 11 -10.18 -19.69 -15.37
CA LEU A 11 -11.45 -19.69 -14.65
C LEU A 11 -11.27 -19.30 -13.18
N VAL A 12 -10.23 -19.80 -12.52
CA VAL A 12 -9.88 -19.42 -11.13
C VAL A 12 -9.55 -17.93 -11.03
N ILE A 13 -8.78 -17.39 -11.98
CA ILE A 13 -8.46 -15.96 -12.04
C ILE A 13 -9.74 -15.12 -12.19
N LEU A 14 -10.64 -15.52 -13.08
CA LEU A 14 -11.92 -14.82 -13.28
C LEU A 14 -12.81 -14.84 -12.03
N ILE A 15 -12.86 -15.97 -11.31
CA ILE A 15 -13.56 -16.05 -10.02
C ILE A 15 -12.93 -15.08 -9.01
N GLY A 16 -11.60 -15.03 -8.94
CA GLY A 16 -10.88 -14.10 -8.07
C GLY A 16 -11.26 -12.64 -8.36
N PHE A 17 -11.28 -12.24 -9.63
CA PHE A 17 -11.76 -10.91 -10.03
C PHE A 17 -13.21 -10.67 -9.63
N ALA A 18 -14.11 -11.62 -9.90
CA ALA A 18 -15.53 -11.49 -9.55
C ALA A 18 -15.74 -11.24 -8.05
N ILE A 19 -15.00 -11.95 -7.18
CA ILE A 19 -15.05 -11.76 -5.73
C ILE A 19 -14.58 -10.35 -5.34
N VAL A 20 -13.47 -9.86 -5.90
CA VAL A 20 -12.97 -8.50 -5.63
C VAL A 20 -13.99 -7.45 -6.06
N PHE A 21 -14.58 -7.60 -7.25
CA PHE A 21 -15.62 -6.69 -7.75
C PHE A 21 -16.85 -6.68 -6.85
N ILE A 22 -17.39 -7.85 -6.52
CA ILE A 22 -18.55 -7.98 -5.63
C ILE A 22 -18.24 -7.38 -4.26
N GLY A 23 -17.07 -7.66 -3.69
CA GLY A 23 -16.64 -7.10 -2.42
C GLY A 23 -16.53 -5.58 -2.44
N SER A 24 -16.02 -5.00 -3.54
CA SER A 24 -15.93 -3.54 -3.71
C SER A 24 -17.31 -2.88 -3.83
N PHE A 25 -18.27 -3.54 -4.47
CA PHE A 25 -19.62 -3.00 -4.70
C PHE A 25 -20.52 -3.13 -3.47
N LEU A 26 -20.37 -4.23 -2.72
CA LEU A 26 -21.09 -4.48 -1.46
C LEU A 26 -20.48 -3.75 -0.26
N GLY A 27 -19.23 -3.30 -0.35
CA GLY A 27 -18.52 -2.51 0.68
C GLY A 27 -19.05 -1.09 0.90
N THR A 28 -20.27 -0.78 0.44
CA THR A 28 -20.94 0.52 0.50
C THR A 28 -21.54 0.87 1.87
N GLN A 29 -21.22 0.11 2.93
CA GLN A 29 -21.49 0.59 4.28
C GLN A 29 -20.73 1.91 4.48
N LYS A 30 -21.42 2.93 5.01
CA LYS A 30 -20.91 4.29 5.33
C LYS A 30 -19.78 4.25 6.38
N SER A 31 -18.70 3.55 6.08
CA SER A 31 -17.44 3.69 6.78
C SER A 31 -16.76 4.89 6.17
N GLU A 32 -16.54 5.94 6.97
CA GLU A 32 -15.75 7.09 6.55
C GLU A 32 -14.42 6.57 5.98
N THR A 33 -14.23 6.74 4.66
CA THR A 33 -13.01 6.29 4.01
C THR A 33 -11.86 7.04 4.63
N LYS A 34 -10.97 6.31 5.29
CA LYS A 34 -9.80 6.92 5.92
C LYS A 34 -8.77 7.20 4.85
N VAL A 35 -8.41 8.47 4.71
CA VAL A 35 -7.47 8.98 3.70
C VAL A 35 -6.35 9.68 4.42
N ALA A 36 -5.12 9.40 3.99
CA ALA A 36 -3.93 10.08 4.43
C ALA A 36 -3.03 10.36 3.23
N VAL A 37 -2.40 11.53 3.25
CA VAL A 37 -1.43 11.99 2.26
C VAL A 37 -0.20 12.43 3.02
N GLY A 38 0.98 12.01 2.57
CA GLY A 38 2.26 12.36 3.18
C GLY A 38 3.27 12.80 2.14
N GLY A 39 4.25 13.59 2.58
CA GLY A 39 5.37 14.03 1.76
C GLY A 39 6.59 14.38 2.61
N PHE A 40 7.62 14.92 1.95
CA PHE A 40 8.79 15.47 2.61
C PHE A 40 8.93 16.96 2.28
N ILE A 41 9.24 17.77 3.30
CA ILE A 41 9.75 19.13 3.12
C ILE A 41 11.23 19.07 3.51
N GLY A 42 12.10 19.01 2.51
CA GLY A 42 13.51 18.67 2.73
C GLY A 42 13.64 17.25 3.30
N PHE A 43 14.21 17.11 4.50
CA PHE A 43 14.36 15.83 5.21
C PHE A 43 13.25 15.57 6.25
N ILE A 44 12.31 16.51 6.42
CA ILE A 44 11.27 16.42 7.45
C ILE A 44 10.04 15.72 6.85
N PRO A 45 9.64 14.54 7.38
CA PRO A 45 8.40 13.88 6.96
C PRO A 45 7.18 14.68 7.44
N PHE A 46 6.22 14.90 6.55
CA PHE A 46 4.94 15.55 6.87
C PHE A 46 3.77 14.69 6.40
N GLY A 47 2.60 14.89 6.99
CA GLY A 47 1.38 14.23 6.54
C GLY A 47 0.11 14.91 7.01
N PHE A 48 -0.96 14.66 6.26
CA PHE A 48 -2.33 15.05 6.56
C PHE A 48 -3.21 13.82 6.46
N ALA A 49 -4.09 13.60 7.44
CA ALA A 49 -5.05 12.51 7.39
C ALA A 49 -6.36 12.93 8.05
N ASN A 50 -7.45 12.32 7.62
CA ASN A 50 -8.75 12.47 8.29
C ASN A 50 -8.87 11.59 9.55
N ASP A 51 -7.93 10.67 9.77
CA ASP A 51 -7.86 9.79 10.94
C ASP A 51 -6.47 9.85 11.59
N LYS A 52 -6.44 9.97 12.91
CA LYS A 52 -5.18 10.10 13.67
C LYS A 52 -4.28 8.87 13.53
N ARG A 53 -4.84 7.66 13.48
CA ARG A 53 -4.03 6.44 13.33
C ARG A 53 -3.40 6.39 11.93
N MET A 54 -4.16 6.76 10.90
CA MET A 54 -3.65 6.88 9.53
C MET A 54 -2.53 7.92 9.40
N LEU A 55 -2.64 9.06 10.10
CA LEU A 55 -1.57 10.06 10.13
C LEU A 55 -0.27 9.47 10.69
N TRP A 56 -0.33 8.82 11.85
CA TRP A 56 0.85 8.20 12.47
C TRP A 56 1.46 7.10 11.61
N ILE A 57 0.63 6.31 10.91
CA ILE A 57 1.12 5.30 9.97
C ILE A 57 1.90 5.96 8.82
N VAL A 58 1.32 6.97 8.17
CA VAL A 58 1.98 7.67 7.06
C VAL A 58 3.28 8.31 7.52
N VAL A 59 3.25 9.10 8.60
CA VAL A 59 4.45 9.76 9.13
C VAL A 59 5.52 8.74 9.54
N GLY A 60 5.12 7.62 10.13
CA GLY A 60 6.03 6.52 10.50
C GLY A 60 6.71 5.88 9.30
N ILE A 61 5.96 5.58 8.24
CA ILE A 61 6.51 5.06 6.98
C ILE A 61 7.51 6.05 6.38
N MET A 62 7.17 7.34 6.36
CA MET A 62 8.05 8.37 5.81
C MET A 62 9.32 8.55 6.64
N ALA A 63 9.23 8.52 7.97
CA ALA A 63 10.39 8.57 8.84
C ALA A 63 11.31 7.35 8.62
N ALA A 64 10.75 6.15 8.48
CA ALA A 64 11.50 4.94 8.18
C ALA A 64 12.22 5.03 6.83
N LEU A 65 11.54 5.55 5.79
CA LEU A 65 12.15 5.79 4.48
C LEU A 65 13.28 6.83 4.57
N ALA A 66 13.09 7.92 5.29
CA ALA A 66 14.14 8.92 5.48
C ALA A 66 15.38 8.32 6.17
N LEU A 67 15.18 7.52 7.22
CA LEU A 67 16.28 6.81 7.90
C LEU A 67 16.96 5.81 6.97
N PHE A 68 16.21 5.06 6.18
CA PHE A 68 16.76 4.13 5.19
C PHE A 68 17.68 4.86 4.19
N PHE A 69 17.23 5.98 3.63
CA PHE A 69 18.02 6.78 2.69
C PHE A 69 19.25 7.44 3.33
N ILE A 70 19.20 7.75 4.63
CA ILE A 70 20.37 8.28 5.34
C ILE A 70 21.36 7.16 5.64
N ILE A 71 20.90 6.03 6.18
CA ILE A 71 21.77 4.95 6.69
C ILE A 71 22.41 4.15 5.55
N LEU A 72 21.67 3.87 4.47
CA LEU A 72 22.14 3.01 3.38
C LEU A 72 23.45 3.52 2.73
N PRO A 73 23.62 4.81 2.40
CA PRO A 73 24.88 5.35 1.89
C PRO A 73 26.05 5.22 2.86
N TYR A 74 25.83 5.38 4.17
CA TYR A 74 26.90 5.19 5.17
C TYR A 74 27.34 3.73 5.25
N LEU A 75 26.40 2.79 5.15
CA LEU A 75 26.70 1.36 5.16
C LEU A 75 27.48 0.95 3.89
N LEU A 76 27.06 1.45 2.72
CA LEU A 76 27.69 1.15 1.43
C LEU A 76 29.09 1.80 1.28
N ARG A 77 29.37 2.91 1.98
CA ARG A 77 30.68 3.57 1.95
C ARG A 77 31.73 2.87 2.82
N ASN A 78 31.31 2.08 3.81
CA ASN A 78 32.21 1.40 4.76
C ASN A 78 32.53 -0.06 4.35
N GLN A 79 32.15 -0.48 3.15
CA GLN A 79 32.57 -1.73 2.51
C GLN A 79 33.56 -1.44 1.39
#